data_AF-A0A0S7EHN5-F1
#
_entry.id   AF-A0A0S7EHN5-F1
#
_cell.length_a   1.000
_cell.length_b   1.000
_cell.length_c   1.000
_cell.angle_alpha   90.00
_cell.angle_beta   90.00
_cell.angle_gamma   90.00
#
_symmetry.space_group_name_H-M   'P 1'
#
loop_
_entity.id
_entity.type
_entity.pdbx_description
1 polymer ?
#
loop_
_entity_poly.entity_id
_entity_poly.type
_entity_poly.pdbx_seq_one_letter_code
_entity_poly.pdbx_strand_id
1 'polypeptide(L)'
;MQTTNLSPVSSPAVSAVTLDPDTAYPCLWVSPCHTSVQVGKIQSNLPNNPERFTRYNIVLGSEAYSSGRHYWEVEVGNKKAWGLGVAKASVNRKDEISL
;
A
#
# COMPACT_ATOMS: atom_id res chain seq x y z
N MET A 1 -19.42 -39.86 -22.64
CA MET A 1 -19.45 -38.72 -21.70
C MET A 1 -18.13 -37.99 -21.88
N GLN A 2 -18.16 -36.75 -22.37
CA GLN A 2 -16.97 -36.00 -22.77
C GLN A 2 -16.47 -35.21 -21.56
N THR A 3 -15.29 -35.55 -21.06
CA THR A 3 -14.65 -34.87 -19.93
C THR A 3 -13.97 -33.60 -20.43
N THR A 4 -14.57 -32.44 -20.14
CA THR A 4 -13.89 -31.15 -20.30
C THR A 4 -12.81 -31.01 -19.24
N ASN A 5 -11.54 -31.14 -19.65
CA ASN A 5 -10.40 -30.74 -18.85
C ASN A 5 -10.44 -29.22 -18.67
N LEU A 6 -10.69 -28.77 -17.44
CA LEU A 6 -10.44 -27.38 -17.05
C LEU A 6 -8.92 -27.21 -16.99
N SER A 7 -8.35 -26.47 -17.94
CA SER A 7 -6.95 -26.04 -17.87
C SER A 7 -6.72 -25.26 -16.57
N PRO A 8 -5.62 -25.47 -15.85
CA PRO A 8 -5.34 -24.72 -14.64
C PRO A 8 -5.25 -23.24 -15.00
N VAL A 9 -6.11 -22.44 -14.37
CA VAL A 9 -6.02 -20.98 -14.44
C VAL A 9 -4.62 -20.62 -13.98
N SER A 10 -3.81 -20.05 -14.88
CA SER A 10 -2.52 -19.47 -14.51
C SER A 10 -2.81 -18.30 -13.57
N SER A 11 -2.71 -18.56 -12.27
CA SER A 11 -2.71 -17.49 -11.27
C SER A 11 -1.53 -16.58 -11.60
N PRO A 12 -1.75 -15.26 -11.73
CA PRO A 12 -0.63 -14.34 -11.89
C PRO A 12 0.34 -14.53 -10.72
N ALA A 13 1.65 -14.46 -11.00
CA ALA A 13 2.65 -14.47 -9.93
C ALA A 13 2.32 -13.33 -8.96
N VAL A 14 2.10 -13.67 -7.68
CA VAL A 14 1.82 -12.70 -6.63
C VAL A 14 3.12 -11.97 -6.33
N SER A 15 3.29 -10.77 -6.89
CA SER A 15 4.36 -9.87 -6.48
C SER A 15 4.02 -9.33 -5.09
N ALA A 16 4.90 -9.59 -4.12
CA ALA A 16 4.70 -9.12 -2.76
C ALA A 16 4.79 -7.59 -2.71
N VAL A 17 3.71 -6.94 -2.28
CA VAL A 17 3.71 -5.50 -2.02
C VAL A 17 4.42 -5.25 -0.69
N THR A 18 5.45 -4.42 -0.71
CA THR A 18 6.09 -3.87 0.50
C THR A 18 5.75 -2.40 0.63
N LEU A 19 5.65 -1.90 1.85
CA LEU A 19 5.36 -0.52 2.19
C LEU A 19 6.64 0.31 2.26
N ASP A 20 6.58 1.55 1.80
CA ASP A 20 7.69 2.50 1.84
C ASP A 20 7.58 3.43 3.07
N PRO A 21 8.45 3.28 4.10
CA PRO A 21 8.44 4.11 5.30
C PRO A 21 8.71 5.61 5.03
N ASP A 22 9.36 5.96 3.93
CA ASP A 22 9.63 7.35 3.56
C ASP A 22 8.37 8.07 3.08
N THR A 23 7.34 7.32 2.70
CA THR A 23 6.02 7.85 2.36
C THR A 23 5.09 7.92 3.56
N ALA A 24 5.31 7.10 4.59
CA ALA A 24 4.38 6.92 5.69
C ALA A 24 4.11 8.22 6.48
N TYR A 25 2.84 8.51 6.70
CA TYR A 25 2.44 9.54 7.66
C TYR A 25 3.05 9.32 9.04
N PRO A 26 3.48 10.36 9.80
CA PRO A 26 4.26 10.19 11.03
C PRO A 26 3.63 9.37 12.17
N CYS A 27 2.34 9.05 12.12
CA CYS A 27 1.71 8.14 13.09
C CYS A 27 1.60 6.68 12.58
N LEU A 28 2.06 6.38 11.36
CA LEU A 28 2.01 5.06 10.77
C LEU A 28 3.35 4.32 10.96
N TRP A 29 3.30 3.29 11.81
CA TRP A 29 4.43 2.44 12.11
C TRP A 29 4.43 1.26 11.14
N VAL A 30 5.39 1.24 10.23
CA VAL A 30 5.64 0.14 9.29
C VAL A 30 6.46 -0.94 10.00
N SER A 31 6.08 -2.21 9.83
CA SER A 31 6.80 -3.33 10.44
C SER A 31 8.17 -3.56 9.81
N PRO A 32 9.11 -4.27 10.48
CA PRO A 32 10.45 -4.53 9.93
C PRO A 32 10.46 -5.26 8.58
N CYS A 33 9.44 -6.07 8.29
CA CYS A 33 9.29 -6.75 7.00
C CYS A 33 8.59 -5.90 5.94
N HIS A 34 8.16 -4.68 6.28
CA HIS A 34 7.46 -3.75 5.41
C HIS A 34 6.13 -4.28 4.84
N THR A 35 5.52 -5.29 5.46
CA THR A 35 4.27 -5.90 4.98
C THR A 35 3.05 -5.53 5.82
N SER A 36 3.25 -4.81 6.92
CA SER A 36 2.17 -4.39 7.81
C SER A 36 2.39 -2.99 8.35
N VAL A 37 1.28 -2.32 8.68
CA VAL A 37 1.27 -0.97 9.22
C VAL A 37 0.27 -0.86 10.36
N GLN A 38 0.63 -0.10 11.38
CA GLN A 38 -0.23 0.19 12.53
C GLN A 38 -0.21 1.69 12.86
N VAL A 39 -1.37 2.22 13.25
CA VAL A 39 -1.45 3.57 13.82
C VAL A 39 -0.91 3.54 15.25
N GLY A 40 0.03 4.43 15.55
CA GLY A 40 0.64 4.57 16.86
C GLY A 40 0.83 6.03 17.27
N LYS A 41 1.80 6.27 18.16
CA LYS A 41 2.21 7.63 18.54
C LYS A 41 2.91 8.31 17.36
N ILE A 42 2.86 9.64 17.32
CA ILE A 42 3.60 10.42 16.33
C ILE A 42 5.11 10.23 16.50
N GLN A 43 5.80 9.95 15.40
CA GLN A 43 7.25 9.83 15.32
C GLN A 43 7.85 11.21 15.00
N SER A 44 8.31 11.93 16.03
CA SER A 44 8.78 13.32 15.91
C SER A 44 10.14 13.48 15.22
N ASN A 45 10.89 12.39 15.06
CA ASN A 45 12.24 12.39 14.50
C ASN A 45 12.29 12.01 13.00
N LEU A 46 11.15 11.81 12.35
CA LEU A 46 11.12 11.52 10.92
C LEU A 46 11.42 12.78 10.09
N PRO A 47 12.22 12.67 9.02
CA PRO A 47 12.47 13.80 8.13
C PRO A 47 11.18 14.21 7.42
N ASN A 48 10.99 15.51 7.18
CA ASN A 48 9.92 16.00 6.31
C ASN A 48 10.36 15.97 4.84
N ASN A 49 10.72 14.78 4.35
CA ASN A 49 11.12 14.55 2.96
C ASN A 49 9.91 14.70 2.01
N PRO A 50 10.12 15.05 0.72
CA PRO A 50 9.03 15.27 -0.24
C PRO A 50 8.04 14.10 -0.36
N GLU A 51 8.53 12.88 -0.16
CA GLU A 51 7.79 11.65 -0.35
C GLU A 51 6.77 11.40 0.77
N ARG A 52 6.96 12.02 1.94
CA ARG A 52 6.16 11.78 3.15
C ARG A 52 4.80 12.45 3.10
N PHE A 53 3.75 11.67 3.37
CA PHE A 53 2.43 12.24 3.64
C PHE A 53 2.40 13.00 4.97
N THR A 54 1.92 14.24 4.99
CA THR A 54 1.87 15.06 6.21
C THR A 54 0.46 15.40 6.67
N ARG A 55 -0.57 15.05 5.88
CA ARG A 55 -1.98 15.41 6.17
C ARG A 55 -2.87 14.21 6.44
N TYR A 56 -2.70 13.13 5.69
CA TYR A 56 -3.55 11.93 5.78
C TYR A 56 -2.73 10.72 6.21
N ASN A 57 -3.35 9.81 6.95
CA ASN A 57 -2.78 8.53 7.38
C ASN A 57 -2.60 7.57 6.19
N ILE A 58 -1.67 7.90 5.30
CA ILE A 58 -1.38 7.16 4.07
C ILE A 58 0.08 6.70 4.09
N VAL A 59 0.31 5.51 3.57
CA VAL A 59 1.61 4.93 3.22
C VAL A 59 1.46 4.29 1.84
N LEU A 60 2.46 4.41 0.98
CA LEU A 60 2.47 3.81 -0.35
C LEU A 60 3.26 2.50 -0.35
N GLY A 61 3.02 1.69 -1.38
CA GLY A 61 3.92 0.60 -1.72
C GLY A 61 5.24 1.12 -2.29
N SER A 62 6.32 0.35 -2.11
CA SER A 62 7.67 0.70 -2.56
C SER A 62 7.85 0.69 -4.08
N GLU A 63 7.04 -0.10 -4.79
CA GLU A 63 7.13 -0.26 -6.24
C GLU A 63 5.94 0.35 -6.96
N ALA A 64 6.21 1.07 -8.05
CA ALA A 64 5.20 1.61 -8.94
C ALA A 64 4.95 0.67 -10.12
N TYR A 65 3.70 0.55 -10.53
CA TYR A 65 3.32 -0.20 -11.72
C TYR A 65 3.10 0.74 -12.91
N SER A 66 3.68 0.42 -14.07
CA SER A 66 3.54 1.20 -15.31
C SER A 66 2.66 0.53 -16.37
N SER A 67 2.47 -0.79 -16.29
CA SER A 67 1.66 -1.58 -17.21
C SER A 67 1.32 -2.95 -16.62
N GLY A 68 0.46 -3.73 -17.28
CA GLY A 68 0.11 -5.10 -16.88
C GLY A 68 -1.08 -5.19 -15.92
N ARG A 69 -1.32 -6.40 -15.39
CA ARG A 69 -2.33 -6.68 -14.37
C ARG A 69 -1.63 -7.13 -13.09
N HIS A 70 -1.95 -6.46 -11.98
CA HIS A 70 -1.35 -6.70 -10.68
C HIS A 70 -2.44 -7.01 -9.67
N TYR A 71 -2.13 -7.87 -8.70
CA TYR A 71 -3.06 -8.28 -7.65
C TYR A 71 -2.31 -8.34 -6.32
N TRP A 72 -2.96 -7.85 -5.27
CA TRP A 72 -2.46 -7.92 -3.90
C TRP A 72 -3.66 -8.07 -2.96
N GLU A 73 -3.40 -8.65 -1.80
CA GLU A 73 -4.37 -8.83 -0.74
C GLU A 73 -3.92 -8.07 0.49
N VAL A 74 -4.88 -7.57 1.27
CA VAL A 74 -4.62 -6.89 2.54
C VAL A 74 -5.55 -7.46 3.60
N GLU A 75 -4.96 -7.99 4.66
CA GLU A 75 -5.72 -8.42 5.83
C GLU A 75 -6.06 -7.20 6.70
N VAL A 76 -7.34 -6.84 6.76
CA VAL A 76 -7.84 -5.72 7.57
C VAL A 76 -8.36 -6.16 8.95
N GLY A 77 -8.63 -7.45 9.12
CA GLY A 77 -9.25 -8.01 10.33
C GLY A 77 -10.55 -7.28 10.70
N ASN A 78 -10.71 -6.97 11.99
CA ASN A 78 -11.91 -6.28 12.53
C ASN A 78 -11.79 -4.74 12.52
N LYS A 79 -10.93 -4.16 11.67
CA LYS A 79 -10.76 -2.70 11.60
C LYS A 79 -12.03 -2.01 11.10
N LYS A 80 -12.49 -0.99 11.83
CA LYS A 80 -13.70 -0.21 11.52
C LYS A 80 -13.50 0.85 10.43
N ALA A 81 -12.27 1.30 10.22
CA ALA A 81 -11.93 2.32 9.23
C ALA A 81 -10.58 2.00 8.60
N TRP A 82 -10.55 2.01 7.28
CA TRP A 82 -9.37 1.79 6.44
C TRP A 82 -9.68 2.27 5.02
N GLY A 83 -8.63 2.59 4.26
CA GLY A 83 -8.70 2.86 2.82
C GLY A 83 -7.63 2.04 2.10
N LEU A 84 -7.96 1.55 0.91
CA LEU A 84 -7.04 0.76 0.07
C LEU A 84 -7.24 1.16 -1.38
N GLY A 85 -6.16 1.23 -2.15
CA GLY A 85 -6.24 1.53 -3.56
C GLY A 85 -4.86 1.76 -4.18
N VAL A 86 -4.87 2.47 -5.30
CA VAL A 86 -3.67 2.89 -6.04
C VAL A 86 -3.65 4.40 -6.13
N ALA A 87 -2.44 4.97 -6.17
CA ALA A 87 -2.22 6.39 -6.37
C ALA A 87 -1.25 6.60 -7.53
N LYS A 88 -1.37 7.75 -8.22
CA LYS A 88 -0.31 8.19 -9.14
C LYS A 88 0.94 8.48 -8.32
N ALA A 89 2.12 8.19 -8.88
CA ALA A 89 3.40 8.55 -8.25
C ALA A 89 3.48 10.06 -7.90
N SER A 90 2.79 10.90 -8.69
CA SER A 90 2.71 12.35 -8.56
C SER A 90 1.59 12.87 -7.63
N VAL A 91 0.91 12.01 -6.87
CA VAL A 91 -0.12 12.44 -5.92
C VAL A 91 0.44 13.49 -4.94
N ASN A 92 -0.35 14.53 -4.63
CA ASN A 92 0.06 15.52 -3.63
C ASN A 92 0.11 14.86 -2.25
N ARG A 93 1.25 14.99 -1.57
CA ARG A 93 1.52 14.36 -0.27
C ARG A 93 1.50 15.36 0.88
N LYS A 94 1.47 16.66 0.59
CA LYS A 94 1.61 17.74 1.57
C LYS A 94 0.27 18.43 1.88
N ASP A 95 -0.59 18.54 0.89
CA ASP A 95 -1.88 19.22 0.99
C ASP A 95 -3.07 18.25 0.89
N GLU A 96 -4.25 18.80 0.64
CA GLU A 96 -5.46 18.03 0.38
C GLU A 96 -5.32 17.18 -0.87
N ILE A 97 -5.73 15.91 -0.76
CA ILE A 97 -5.76 14.98 -1.88
C ILE A 97 -7.09 15.16 -2.58
N SER A 98 -7.05 15.54 -3.86
CA SER A 98 -8.20 15.44 -4.75
C SER A 98 -8.41 13.97 -5.12
N LEU A 99 -9.52 13.39 -4.69
CA LEU A 99 -9.95 12.05 -5.08
C LEU A 99 -10.64 12.05 -6.44
#